data_AF-A0A497EV10-F1
#
_entry.id   AF-A0A497EV10-F1
#
_cell.length_a   1.000
_cell.length_b   1.000
_cell.length_c   1.000
_cell.angle_alpha   90.00
_cell.angle_beta   90.00
_cell.angle_gamma   90.00
#
_symmetry.space_group_name_H-M   'P 1'
#
loop_
_entity.id
_entity.type
_entity.pdbx_description
1 polymer ?
#
loop_
_entity_poly.entity_id
_entity_poly.type
_entity_poly.pdbx_seq_one_letter_code
_entity_poly.pdbx_strand_id
1 'polypeptide(L)' 'MRRMSPREMRRLLKKFGMQLEEISDVEEVLIIRKNEILKIINPTVS' A
#
# COMPACT_ATOMS: atom_id res chain seq x y z
N MET A 1 -15.78 -1.90 -18.61
CA MET A 1 -15.06 -2.71 -17.60
C MET A 1 -15.72 -2.48 -16.25
N ARG A 2 -16.24 -3.53 -15.56
CA ARG A 2 -16.72 -3.38 -14.18
C ARG A 2 -15.53 -2.94 -13.31
N ARG A 3 -15.64 -1.81 -12.61
CA ARG A 3 -14.65 -1.41 -11.60
C ARG A 3 -14.64 -2.49 -10.53
N MET A 4 -13.50 -3.15 -10.39
CA MET A 4 -13.30 -4.19 -9.38
C MET A 4 -13.54 -3.57 -8.00
N SER A 5 -14.36 -4.20 -7.17
CA SER A 5 -14.57 -3.72 -5.81
C SER A 5 -13.28 -3.91 -4.98
N PRO A 6 -13.02 -3.05 -3.98
CA PRO A 6 -11.85 -3.19 -3.10
C PRO A 6 -11.74 -4.56 -2.42
N ARG A 7 -12.85 -5.27 -2.26
CA ARG A 7 -12.90 -6.63 -1.71
C ARG A 7 -12.41 -7.68 -2.71
N GLU A 8 -12.81 -7.57 -3.97
CA GLU A 8 -12.36 -8.46 -5.03
C GLU A 8 -10.86 -8.30 -5.30
N MET A 9 -10.36 -7.06 -5.25
CA MET A 9 -8.94 -6.75 -5.37
C MET A 9 -8.14 -7.37 -4.23
N ARG A 10 -8.55 -7.16 -2.97
CA ARG A 10 -7.89 -7.80 -1.80
C ARG A 10 -7.87 -9.33 -1.90
N ARG A 11 -8.95 -9.95 -2.36
CA ARG A 11 -9.02 -11.40 -2.56
C ARG A 11 -8.05 -11.88 -3.64
N LEU A 12 -7.91 -11.15 -4.75
CA LEU A 12 -6.97 -11.47 -5.82
C LEU A 12 -5.52 -11.33 -5.34
N LEU A 13 -5.18 -10.22 -4.70
CA LEU A 13 -3.83 -9.97 -4.19
C LEU A 13 -3.41 -11.06 -3.19
N LYS A 14 -4.31 -11.46 -2.28
CA LYS A 14 -4.10 -12.59 -1.37
C LYS A 14 -3.87 -13.92 -2.11
N LYS A 15 -4.58 -14.18 -3.23
CA LYS A 15 -4.36 -15.38 -4.06
C LYS A 15 -3.00 -15.37 -4.77
N PHE A 16 -2.47 -14.21 -5.10
CA PHE A 16 -1.13 -14.05 -5.67
C PHE A 16 -0.02 -14.08 -4.61
N GLY A 17 -0.34 -14.39 -3.35
CA GLY A 17 0.63 -14.42 -2.26
C GLY A 17 1.05 -13.04 -1.77
N MET A 18 0.42 -11.97 -2.24
CA MET A 18 0.62 -10.63 -1.71
C MET A 18 -0.17 -10.52 -0.40
N GLN A 19 0.55 -10.53 0.72
CA GLN A 19 -0.02 -10.17 2.02
C GLN A 19 -0.12 -8.65 2.06
N LEU A 20 -1.35 -8.16 1.82
CA LEU A 20 -1.70 -6.76 2.01
C LEU A 20 -1.92 -6.59 3.51
N GLU A 21 -0.84 -6.41 4.24
CA GLU A 21 -0.87 -6.09 5.67
C GLU A 21 -1.02 -4.59 5.79
N GLU A 22 -2.20 -4.16 6.27
CA GLU A 22 -2.40 -2.77 6.66
C GLU A 22 -1.48 -2.50 7.85
N ILE A 23 -0.43 -1.70 7.62
CA ILE A 23 0.45 -1.26 8.69
C ILE A 23 -0.24 -0.06 9.33
N SER A 24 -0.81 -0.28 10.51
CA SER A 24 -1.39 0.77 11.33
C SER A 24 -0.28 1.60 11.98
N ASP A 25 -0.63 2.84 12.36
CA ASP A 25 0.20 3.69 13.22
C ASP A 25 1.55 4.11 12.62
N VAL A 26 1.63 4.17 11.29
CA VAL A 26 2.81 4.69 10.59
C VAL A 26 2.85 6.21 10.69
N GLU A 27 3.84 6.75 11.41
CA GLU A 27 4.05 8.20 11.53
C GLU A 27 4.67 8.80 10.26
N GLU A 28 5.60 8.09 9.64
CA GLU A 28 6.37 8.59 8.50
C GLU A 28 6.84 7.45 7.57
N VAL A 29 6.76 7.69 6.26
CA VAL A 29 7.38 6.86 5.23
C VAL A 29 8.37 7.70 4.42
N LEU A 30 9.59 7.19 4.31
CA LEU A 30 10.66 7.76 3.48
C LEU A 30 10.94 6.82 2.30
N ILE A 31 10.69 7.30 1.08
CA ILE A 31 11.08 6.59 -0.13
C ILE A 31 12.36 7.25 -0.66
N ILE A 32 13.48 6.54 -0.50
CA ILE A 32 14.79 7.00 -0.97
C ILE A 32 14.98 6.52 -2.41
N ARG A 33 15.12 7.47 -3.33
CA ARG A 33 15.49 7.23 -4.73
C ARG A 33 16.87 7.80 -4.98
N LYS A 34 17.48 7.44 -6.11
CA LYS A 34 18.83 7.87 -6.48
C LYS A 34 19.01 9.41 -6.49
N ASN A 35 17.96 10.15 -6.85
CA ASN A 35 18.02 11.60 -7.05
C ASN A 35 17.11 12.40 -6.11
N GLU A 36 16.26 11.72 -5.32
CA GLU A 36 15.24 12.40 -4.50
C GLU A 36 14.83 11.55 -3.30
N ILE A 37 14.29 12.22 -2.30
CA ILE A 37 13.66 11.59 -1.13
C ILE A 37 12.22 12.06 -1.07
N LEU A 38 11.27 11.12 -1.11
CA LEU A 38 9.85 11.41 -0.91
C LEU A 38 9.52 11.15 0.56
N LYS A 39 9.08 12.19 1.26
CA LYS A 39 8.64 12.13 2.65
C LYS A 39 7.11 12.16 2.70
N ILE A 40 6.50 11.14 3.30
CA ILE A 40 5.06 11.04 3.50
C ILE A 40 4.80 10.96 5.00
N ILE A 41 4.05 11.92 5.55
CA ILE A 41 3.75 12.02 6.99
C ILE A 41 2.32 11.51 7.22
N ASN A 42 2.10 10.76 8.29
CA ASN A 42 0.84 10.08 8.63
C ASN A 42 0.22 9.27 7.46
N PRO A 43 0.98 8.39 6.77
CA PRO A 43 0.42 7.61 5.68
C PRO A 43 -0.51 6.51 6.19
N THR A 44 -1.56 6.25 5.41
CA THR A 44 -2.27 4.96 5.47
C THR A 44 -1.56 3.99 4.54
N VAL A 45 -0.88 2.99 5.10
CA VAL A 45 -0.17 1.96 4.33
C VAL A 45 -1.01 0.68 4.33
N SER A 46 -1.55 0.33 3.15
CA SER A 46 -2.37 -0.87 2.94
C SER A 46 -1.74 -1.76 1.89
#